data_AF-A0A5N0ED82-F1
#
_entry.id   AF-A0A5N0ED82-F1
#
_cell.length_a   1.000
_cell.length_b   1.000
_cell.length_c   1.000
_cell.angle_alpha   90.00
_cell.angle_beta   90.00
_cell.angle_gamma   90.00
#
_symmetry.space_group_name_H-M   'P 1'
#
loop_
_entity.id
_entity.type
_entity.pdbx_description
1 polymer ?
#
loop_
_entity_poly.entity_id
_entity_poly.type
_entity_poly.pdbx_seq_one_letter_code
_entity_poly.pdbx_strand_id
1 'polypeptide(L)'
;MDENGLADQELAVHVFAPLDGPWAATAVRQVRAIWARCADQLGIDRPVETVDLPVVLPEGRIRSGAATALALAEDRTGDFQMIARREHDILSFSLVLAAPMDTEDRRLRIGSAIAPGWRQFDRWWGQLAIDGADAFLGTAVLYQAQLPDDATVALAPIMQSALPFRLTAEPWSRQPSPEGSALAMWEFGSAATDPNRIFVVGAPGGHAAELSAWTWSDGGVAMPPLARYLMHAARLRHAARVIGDGTQLRELQQQARDRVDGFTMLVAAPITVTAAANQIRGLASAELTLIATLSDLQDMRYTVEIAELNMKLAMAVSCPADHALAELLPQRVGEANRFLQAALDRVQHVRKLLADWNIGPQGAAGRTESVLAERGPSETAPPSRGEQAELRLGFAVDIAGYRRCAPAQNDAQHRLAALIRAVVRTLGFDLDEIDREGTGDGLRVFLPSTTEIHTALPILLGTLRDRLELDNQRSHDRLRLRASAVVGSFGPGEIGRTGEPVLELIRLLDSAPLYQALNDNADSDLEFMISGRLHEIAVPPEHPLLDSVRFDRRRVRTKNYDKDGWLWIR
;
A
#
# COMPACT_ATOMS: atom_id res chain seq x y z
N MET A 1 33.90 -18.28 -20.03
CA MET A 1 33.65 -18.63 -18.61
C MET A 1 34.17 -17.46 -17.79
N ASP A 2 33.26 -16.57 -17.38
CA ASP A 2 33.59 -15.44 -16.51
C ASP A 2 33.92 -15.94 -15.09
N GLU A 3 34.67 -15.17 -14.30
CA GLU A 3 35.19 -15.52 -12.97
C GLU A 3 34.13 -16.01 -11.94
N ASN A 4 32.83 -15.91 -12.27
CA ASN A 4 31.70 -16.38 -11.46
C ASN A 4 30.99 -17.64 -12.01
N GLY A 5 31.42 -18.24 -13.12
CA GLY A 5 30.91 -19.52 -13.65
C GLY A 5 29.45 -19.59 -14.13
N LEU A 6 28.66 -18.50 -14.06
CA LEU A 6 27.35 -18.39 -14.70
C LEU A 6 27.49 -17.92 -16.16
N ALA A 7 27.01 -18.72 -17.11
CA ALA A 7 26.90 -18.34 -18.52
C ALA A 7 25.52 -17.74 -18.83
N ASP A 8 25.47 -16.90 -19.86
CA ASP A 8 24.25 -16.30 -20.43
C ASP A 8 23.36 -15.61 -19.38
N GLN A 9 23.97 -14.73 -18.59
CA GLN A 9 23.20 -13.91 -17.65
C GLN A 9 22.34 -12.91 -18.40
N GLU A 10 21.03 -12.98 -18.18
CA GLU A 10 20.06 -12.03 -18.71
C GLU A 10 19.11 -11.55 -17.61
N LEU A 11 18.57 -10.35 -17.79
CA LEU A 11 17.51 -9.80 -16.96
C LEU A 11 16.27 -9.58 -17.81
N ALA A 12 15.18 -10.29 -17.53
CA ALA A 12 13.88 -10.03 -18.13
C ALA A 12 12.98 -9.31 -17.11
N VAL A 13 12.33 -8.23 -17.54
CA VAL A 13 11.44 -7.43 -16.71
C VAL A 13 10.07 -7.38 -17.38
N HIS A 14 9.01 -7.60 -16.61
CA HIS A 14 7.63 -7.45 -17.04
C HIS A 14 6.89 -6.48 -16.13
N VAL A 15 6.26 -5.48 -16.74
CA VAL A 15 5.43 -4.48 -16.08
C VAL A 15 4.00 -4.63 -16.57
N PHE A 16 3.04 -4.57 -15.64
CA PHE A 16 1.61 -4.68 -15.94
C PHE A 16 0.89 -3.40 -15.49
N ALA A 17 0.54 -2.55 -16.45
CA ALA A 17 -0.15 -1.29 -16.22
C ALA A 17 -1.66 -1.43 -16.53
N PRO A 18 -2.56 -0.94 -15.67
CA PRO A 18 -3.99 -0.95 -15.97
C PRO A 18 -4.32 0.07 -17.09
N LEU A 19 -5.30 -0.26 -17.93
CA LEU A 19 -5.86 0.64 -18.96
C LEU A 19 -7.21 1.25 -18.56
N ASP A 20 -7.76 0.82 -17.43
CA ASP A 20 -8.98 1.32 -16.80
C ASP A 20 -8.77 1.67 -15.30
N GLY A 21 -9.81 2.24 -14.70
CA GLY A 21 -9.76 2.72 -13.33
C GLY A 21 -8.99 4.04 -13.14
N PRO A 22 -8.85 4.49 -11.88
CA PRO A 22 -8.33 5.81 -11.55
C PRO A 22 -6.84 5.98 -11.90
N TRP A 23 -6.08 4.89 -11.98
CA TRP A 23 -4.63 4.93 -12.13
C TRP A 23 -4.15 4.72 -13.57
N ALA A 24 -5.05 4.34 -14.50
CA ALA A 24 -4.68 4.03 -15.89
C ALA A 24 -3.90 5.13 -16.59
N ALA A 25 -4.35 6.38 -16.48
CA ALA A 25 -3.67 7.50 -17.11
C ALA A 25 -2.25 7.68 -16.57
N THR A 26 -2.05 7.48 -15.27
CA THR A 26 -0.72 7.58 -14.64
C THR A 26 0.15 6.40 -15.05
N ALA A 27 -0.37 5.18 -15.00
CA ALA A 27 0.37 3.98 -15.36
C ALA A 27 0.84 4.00 -16.84
N VAL A 28 -0.02 4.42 -17.77
CA VAL A 28 0.36 4.57 -19.18
C VAL A 28 1.45 5.63 -19.37
N ARG A 29 1.38 6.76 -18.64
CA ARG A 29 2.44 7.79 -18.69
C ARG A 29 3.77 7.23 -18.18
N GLN A 30 3.74 6.42 -17.12
CA GLN A 30 4.94 5.81 -16.56
C GLN A 30 5.58 4.80 -17.50
N VAL A 31 4.78 3.93 -18.13
CA VAL A 31 5.29 3.00 -19.17
C VAL A 31 5.94 3.77 -20.32
N ARG A 32 5.34 4.88 -20.78
CA ARG A 32 5.95 5.73 -21.81
C ARG A 32 7.27 6.36 -21.37
N ALA A 33 7.35 6.83 -20.12
CA ALA A 33 8.57 7.39 -19.58
C ALA A 33 9.70 6.34 -19.51
N ILE A 34 9.37 5.11 -19.08
CA ILE A 34 10.31 3.99 -19.08
C ILE A 34 10.75 3.67 -20.52
N TRP A 35 9.82 3.53 -21.45
CA TRP A 35 10.12 3.28 -22.88
C TRP A 35 11.07 4.32 -23.46
N ALA A 36 10.79 5.61 -23.24
CA ALA A 36 11.63 6.70 -23.73
C ALA A 36 13.04 6.64 -23.13
N ARG A 37 13.18 6.37 -21.82
CA ARG A 37 14.49 6.20 -21.18
C ARG A 37 15.24 4.97 -21.71
N CYS A 38 14.56 3.87 -22.01
CA CYS A 38 15.18 2.70 -22.63
C CYS A 38 15.75 3.05 -24.01
N ALA A 39 14.98 3.76 -24.84
CA ALA A 39 15.45 4.24 -26.13
C ALA A 39 16.65 5.19 -25.99
N ASP A 40 16.54 6.22 -25.12
CA ASP A 40 17.54 7.27 -24.98
C ASP A 40 18.84 6.81 -24.29
N GLN A 41 18.72 6.00 -23.23
CA GLN A 41 19.86 5.64 -22.37
C GLN A 41 20.51 4.31 -22.76
N LEU A 42 19.73 3.36 -23.29
CA LEU A 42 20.21 2.04 -23.70
C LEU A 42 20.28 1.87 -25.24
N GLY A 43 19.83 2.86 -26.01
CA GLY A 43 19.88 2.82 -27.48
C GLY A 43 18.91 1.82 -28.10
N ILE A 44 17.82 1.49 -27.41
CA ILE A 44 16.79 0.53 -27.87
C ILE A 44 15.80 1.28 -28.77
N ASP A 45 16.22 1.65 -29.98
CA ASP A 45 15.49 2.54 -30.89
C ASP A 45 15.32 1.98 -32.32
N ARG A 46 15.75 0.73 -32.55
CA ARG A 46 15.74 0.10 -33.88
C ARG A 46 14.59 -0.87 -34.06
N PRO A 47 14.09 -1.03 -35.30
CA PRO A 47 13.08 -2.04 -35.61
C PRO A 47 13.71 -3.43 -35.59
N VAL A 48 12.94 -4.42 -35.12
CA VAL A 48 13.31 -5.84 -35.23
C VAL A 48 12.91 -6.32 -36.63
N GLU A 49 13.88 -6.67 -37.47
CA GLU A 49 13.68 -6.90 -38.92
C GLU A 49 12.63 -7.98 -39.25
N THR A 50 12.44 -8.96 -38.36
CA THR A 50 11.51 -10.08 -38.56
C THR A 50 10.06 -9.74 -38.24
N VAL A 51 9.78 -8.57 -37.67
CA VAL A 51 8.47 -8.18 -37.15
C VAL A 51 8.09 -6.78 -37.61
N ASP A 52 6.94 -6.64 -38.27
CA ASP A 52 6.40 -5.34 -38.70
C ASP A 52 5.67 -4.64 -37.54
N LEU A 53 6.43 -3.99 -36.66
CA LEU A 53 5.93 -3.19 -35.54
C LEU A 53 6.66 -1.85 -35.42
N PRO A 54 5.99 -0.80 -34.94
CA PRO A 54 6.65 0.49 -34.71
C PRO A 54 7.60 0.41 -33.51
N VAL A 55 8.67 1.21 -33.57
CA VAL A 55 9.66 1.36 -32.46
C VAL A 55 9.23 2.36 -31.39
N VAL A 56 8.15 3.10 -31.65
CA VAL A 56 7.59 4.10 -30.73
C VAL A 56 6.22 3.63 -30.26
N LEU A 57 5.97 3.73 -28.95
CA LEU A 57 4.65 3.50 -28.37
C LEU A 57 3.60 4.46 -28.98
N PRO A 58 2.45 3.97 -29.47
CA PRO A 58 1.43 4.79 -30.12
C PRO A 58 1.03 6.00 -29.30
N GLU A 59 1.00 7.22 -29.86
CA GLU A 59 0.64 8.42 -29.10
C GLU A 59 -0.84 8.42 -28.66
N GLY A 60 -1.16 9.21 -27.62
CA GLY A 60 -2.53 9.37 -27.12
C GLY A 60 -3.02 8.25 -26.20
N ARG A 61 -4.34 8.11 -26.10
CA ARG A 61 -4.99 7.17 -25.16
C ARG A 61 -4.99 5.76 -25.72
N ILE A 62 -4.24 4.87 -25.07
CA ILE A 62 -4.34 3.42 -25.29
C ILE A 62 -5.64 2.94 -24.63
N ARG A 63 -6.54 2.36 -25.41
CA ARG A 63 -7.83 1.83 -24.92
C ARG A 63 -7.76 0.33 -24.78
N SER A 64 -8.52 -0.20 -23.82
CA SER A 64 -8.74 -1.63 -23.67
C SER A 64 -9.28 -2.25 -24.96
N GLY A 65 -8.94 -3.50 -25.23
CA GLY A 65 -9.36 -4.20 -26.45
C GLY A 65 -8.57 -5.49 -26.70
N ALA A 66 -8.79 -6.11 -27.85
CA ALA A 66 -8.19 -7.40 -28.19
C ALA A 66 -6.65 -7.43 -27.99
N ALA A 67 -6.14 -8.59 -27.58
CA ALA A 67 -4.72 -8.81 -27.38
C ALA A 67 -3.92 -8.47 -28.65
N THR A 68 -2.91 -7.60 -28.54
CA THR A 68 -2.09 -7.19 -29.68
C THR A 68 -0.77 -6.56 -29.23
N ALA A 69 0.30 -6.76 -30.00
CA ALA A 69 1.54 -6.04 -29.83
C ALA A 69 1.41 -4.62 -30.40
N LEU A 70 1.89 -3.62 -29.65
CA LEU A 70 1.74 -2.21 -29.98
C LEU A 70 3.02 -1.59 -30.50
N ALA A 71 4.16 -2.00 -29.95
CA ALA A 71 5.48 -1.51 -30.31
C ALA A 71 6.55 -2.54 -29.91
N LEU A 72 7.64 -2.60 -30.67
CA LEU A 72 8.79 -3.46 -30.44
C LEU A 72 10.04 -2.70 -30.91
N ALA A 73 11.07 -2.68 -30.08
CA ALA A 73 12.34 -2.07 -30.42
C ALA A 73 13.51 -2.90 -29.88
N GLU A 74 14.63 -2.82 -30.57
CA GLU A 74 15.90 -3.43 -30.17
C GLU A 74 17.05 -2.43 -30.24
N ASP A 75 18.15 -2.77 -29.59
CA ASP A 75 19.39 -2.02 -29.71
C ASP A 75 20.16 -2.38 -30.99
N ARG A 76 21.37 -1.83 -31.15
CA ARG A 76 22.18 -2.08 -32.35
C ARG A 76 22.63 -3.54 -32.48
N THR A 77 22.86 -4.24 -31.38
CA THR A 77 23.40 -5.61 -31.41
C THR A 77 22.33 -6.69 -31.25
N GLY A 78 21.11 -6.31 -30.88
CA GLY A 78 19.99 -7.21 -30.59
C GLY A 78 20.10 -7.86 -29.20
N ASP A 79 21.03 -7.39 -28.36
CA ASP A 79 21.23 -7.91 -27.00
C ASP A 79 20.19 -7.31 -26.03
N PHE A 80 19.65 -6.12 -26.34
CA PHE A 80 18.59 -5.49 -25.57
C PHE A 80 17.35 -5.29 -26.43
N GLN A 81 16.20 -5.71 -25.91
CA GLN A 81 14.93 -5.59 -26.62
C GLN A 81 13.82 -5.18 -25.66
N MET A 82 12.86 -4.40 -26.14
CA MET A 82 11.65 -4.05 -25.40
C MET A 82 10.41 -4.14 -26.26
N ILE A 83 9.30 -4.53 -25.66
CA ILE A 83 8.01 -4.74 -26.34
C ILE A 83 6.85 -4.29 -25.46
N ALA A 84 5.89 -3.62 -26.07
CA ALA A 84 4.64 -3.23 -25.45
C ALA A 84 3.48 -4.00 -26.08
N ARG A 85 2.62 -4.58 -25.24
CA ARG A 85 1.44 -5.35 -25.64
C ARG A 85 0.21 -4.82 -24.94
N ARG A 86 -0.91 -4.75 -25.64
CA ARG A 86 -2.22 -4.65 -25.00
C ARG A 86 -2.74 -6.06 -24.78
N GLU A 87 -3.15 -6.34 -23.55
CA GLU A 87 -3.83 -7.56 -23.13
C GLU A 87 -5.16 -7.18 -22.48
N HIS A 88 -6.22 -7.06 -23.29
CA HIS A 88 -7.52 -6.58 -22.83
C HIS A 88 -7.42 -5.18 -22.20
N ASP A 89 -7.59 -5.11 -20.89
CA ASP A 89 -7.52 -3.96 -19.99
C ASP A 89 -6.14 -3.74 -19.37
N ILE A 90 -5.10 -4.46 -19.83
CA ILE A 90 -3.71 -4.26 -19.39
C ILE A 90 -2.83 -3.80 -20.54
N LEU A 91 -1.95 -2.85 -20.26
CA LEU A 91 -0.75 -2.57 -21.04
C LEU A 91 0.43 -3.29 -20.38
N SER A 92 0.94 -4.30 -21.06
CA SER A 92 2.16 -5.00 -20.67
C SER A 92 3.36 -4.35 -21.35
N PHE A 93 4.39 -4.05 -20.57
CA PHE A 93 5.71 -3.67 -21.06
C PHE A 93 6.71 -4.74 -20.63
N SER A 94 7.49 -5.25 -21.57
CA SER A 94 8.58 -6.19 -21.27
C SER A 94 9.90 -5.66 -21.80
N LEU A 95 10.97 -5.86 -21.04
CA LEU A 95 12.35 -5.51 -21.38
C LEU A 95 13.24 -6.73 -21.12
N VAL A 96 14.14 -7.07 -22.04
CA VAL A 96 15.23 -8.01 -21.80
C VAL A 96 16.56 -7.31 -21.95
N LEU A 97 17.50 -7.64 -21.05
CA LEU A 97 18.89 -7.21 -21.09
C LEU A 97 19.77 -8.45 -21.07
N ALA A 98 20.42 -8.77 -22.19
CA ALA A 98 21.35 -9.89 -22.28
C ALA A 98 22.81 -9.41 -22.29
N ALA A 99 23.70 -10.19 -21.69
CA ALA A 99 25.14 -9.96 -21.84
C ALA A 99 25.54 -10.16 -23.32
N PRO A 100 26.33 -9.27 -23.94
CA PRO A 100 26.77 -9.44 -25.31
C PRO A 100 27.52 -10.76 -25.47
N MET A 101 27.11 -11.61 -26.42
CA MET A 101 27.86 -12.81 -26.75
C MET A 101 29.20 -12.45 -27.39
N ASP A 102 30.29 -12.98 -26.82
CA ASP A 102 31.66 -12.80 -27.31
C ASP A 102 31.84 -13.55 -28.64
N THR A 103 31.54 -12.87 -29.74
CA THR A 103 31.74 -13.34 -31.12
C THR A 103 32.86 -12.54 -31.77
N GLU A 104 33.51 -13.05 -32.84
CA GLU A 104 34.65 -12.38 -33.48
C GLU A 104 34.36 -10.93 -33.91
N ASP A 105 33.11 -10.62 -34.25
CA ASP A 105 32.62 -9.27 -34.60
C ASP A 105 32.14 -8.42 -33.40
N ARG A 106 32.06 -8.99 -32.19
CA ARG A 106 31.44 -8.38 -30.99
C ARG A 106 32.39 -8.30 -29.78
N ARG A 107 33.70 -8.24 -29.99
CA ARG A 107 34.68 -8.08 -28.90
C ARG A 107 34.37 -6.85 -28.04
N LEU A 108 34.36 -7.04 -26.72
CA LEU A 108 34.18 -6.00 -25.69
C LEU A 108 34.97 -4.73 -26.02
N ARG A 109 34.28 -3.59 -26.13
CA ARG A 109 34.92 -2.28 -26.38
C ARG A 109 35.79 -1.89 -25.18
N ILE A 110 36.97 -1.35 -25.49
CA ILE A 110 38.00 -0.88 -24.57
C ILE A 110 37.39 0.01 -23.48
N GLY A 111 37.34 -0.49 -22.23
CA GLY A 111 36.86 0.28 -21.06
C GLY A 111 36.21 -0.54 -19.93
N SER A 112 35.69 -1.73 -20.22
CA SER A 112 35.26 -2.71 -19.19
C SER A 112 35.82 -4.08 -19.56
N ALA A 113 36.59 -4.68 -18.66
CA ALA A 113 37.20 -6.00 -18.89
C ALA A 113 36.20 -7.17 -18.74
N ILE A 114 34.96 -6.89 -18.28
CA ILE A 114 33.94 -7.89 -17.96
C ILE A 114 32.61 -7.46 -18.59
N ALA A 115 31.90 -8.40 -19.21
CA ALA A 115 30.55 -8.19 -19.73
C ALA A 115 29.57 -7.82 -18.59
N PRO A 116 28.54 -7.00 -18.83
CA PRO A 116 27.54 -6.69 -17.82
C PRO A 116 26.79 -7.97 -17.41
N GLY A 117 26.59 -8.16 -16.11
CA GLY A 117 25.78 -9.25 -15.54
C GLY A 117 24.62 -8.73 -14.71
N TRP A 118 23.96 -9.62 -13.97
CA TRP A 118 22.72 -9.32 -13.21
C TRP A 118 22.80 -8.07 -12.32
N ARG A 119 23.91 -7.84 -11.60
CA ARG A 119 24.08 -6.65 -10.75
C ARG A 119 24.11 -5.33 -11.53
N GLN A 120 24.59 -5.36 -12.78
CA GLN A 120 24.61 -4.18 -13.64
C GLN A 120 23.22 -3.95 -14.23
N PHE A 121 22.55 -5.02 -14.69
CA PHE A 121 21.19 -4.95 -15.23
C PHE A 121 20.17 -4.52 -14.17
N ASP A 122 20.23 -5.02 -12.93
CA ASP A 122 19.35 -4.57 -11.83
C ASP A 122 19.51 -3.06 -11.56
N ARG A 123 20.75 -2.55 -11.61
CA ARG A 123 21.01 -1.11 -11.45
C ARG A 123 20.43 -0.30 -12.59
N TRP A 124 20.57 -0.75 -13.84
CA TRP A 124 19.96 -0.09 -14.99
C TRP A 124 18.43 -0.10 -14.89
N TRP A 125 17.83 -1.24 -14.56
CA TRP A 125 16.39 -1.31 -14.34
C TRP A 125 15.92 -0.34 -13.26
N GLY A 126 16.60 -0.28 -12.11
CA GLY A 126 16.29 0.66 -11.03
C GLY A 126 16.36 2.13 -11.47
N GLN A 127 17.30 2.48 -12.36
CA GLN A 127 17.41 3.83 -12.94
C GLN A 127 16.31 4.10 -13.98
N LEU A 128 16.00 3.14 -14.84
CA LEU A 128 14.97 3.26 -15.86
C LEU A 128 13.58 3.40 -15.25
N ALA A 129 13.32 2.69 -14.15
CA ALA A 129 12.04 2.69 -13.44
C ALA A 129 11.89 3.83 -12.40
N ILE A 130 12.90 4.70 -12.24
CA ILE A 130 12.88 5.78 -11.25
C ILE A 130 11.66 6.69 -11.45
N ASP A 131 10.93 7.00 -10.37
CA ASP A 131 9.69 7.79 -10.37
C ASP A 131 8.54 7.22 -11.24
N GLY A 132 8.57 5.92 -11.57
CA GLY A 132 7.72 5.35 -12.63
C GLY A 132 7.13 3.98 -12.38
N ALA A 133 6.89 3.52 -11.15
CA ALA A 133 6.40 2.16 -10.89
C ALA A 133 5.26 1.99 -9.86
N ASP A 134 4.73 3.08 -9.31
CA ASP A 134 3.71 3.03 -8.25
C ASP A 134 2.28 2.84 -8.76
N ALA A 135 1.99 3.15 -10.03
CA ALA A 135 0.65 3.01 -10.61
C ALA A 135 0.41 1.64 -11.29
N PHE A 136 1.37 0.72 -11.24
CA PHE A 136 1.26 -0.60 -11.87
C PHE A 136 0.45 -1.59 -11.03
N LEU A 137 -0.17 -2.56 -11.71
CA LEU A 137 -0.78 -3.72 -11.04
C LEU A 137 0.31 -4.61 -10.41
N GLY A 138 1.46 -4.70 -11.08
CA GLY A 138 2.65 -5.37 -10.58
C GLY A 138 3.83 -5.29 -11.55
N THR A 139 5.00 -5.63 -11.02
CA THR A 139 6.26 -5.75 -11.76
C THR A 139 6.86 -7.11 -11.43
N ALA A 140 7.38 -7.81 -12.43
CA ALA A 140 8.18 -9.01 -12.24
C ALA A 140 9.58 -8.81 -12.83
N VAL A 141 10.59 -9.12 -12.02
CA VAL A 141 12.01 -9.06 -12.41
C VAL A 141 12.56 -10.47 -12.36
N LEU A 142 13.00 -10.98 -13.50
CA LEU A 142 13.50 -12.34 -13.70
C LEU A 142 15.00 -12.28 -13.98
N TYR A 143 15.79 -12.80 -13.06
CA TYR A 143 17.22 -13.07 -13.24
C TYR A 143 17.36 -14.44 -13.88
N GLN A 144 17.74 -14.51 -15.15
CA GLN A 144 17.82 -15.77 -15.88
C GLN A 144 19.23 -16.10 -16.36
N ALA A 145 19.60 -17.39 -16.33
CA ALA A 145 20.91 -17.89 -16.74
C ALA A 145 20.89 -19.40 -16.98
N GLN A 146 21.96 -19.92 -17.62
CA GLN A 146 22.19 -21.36 -17.67
C GLN A 146 22.70 -21.89 -16.32
N LEU A 147 22.13 -23.02 -15.90
CA LEU A 147 22.48 -23.75 -14.69
C LEU A 147 23.59 -24.77 -14.97
N PRO A 148 24.48 -25.00 -14.01
CA PRO A 148 25.25 -26.24 -13.95
C PRO A 148 24.32 -27.45 -13.74
N ASP A 149 24.70 -28.63 -14.24
CA ASP A 149 23.86 -29.84 -14.28
C ASP A 149 23.34 -30.34 -12.90
N ASP A 150 23.91 -29.87 -11.77
CA ASP A 150 23.60 -30.29 -10.40
C ASP A 150 22.62 -29.37 -9.63
N ALA A 151 22.16 -28.26 -10.22
CA ALA A 151 21.44 -27.17 -9.54
C ALA A 151 19.90 -27.35 -9.41
N THR A 152 19.42 -28.52 -9.00
CA THR A 152 17.97 -28.87 -9.14
C THR A 152 17.09 -28.65 -7.90
N VAL A 153 17.66 -28.46 -6.69
CA VAL A 153 16.87 -28.43 -5.44
C VAL A 153 16.92 -27.09 -4.70
N ALA A 154 18.09 -26.46 -4.61
CA ALA A 154 18.30 -25.16 -3.96
C ALA A 154 18.92 -24.17 -4.94
N LEU A 155 18.67 -22.87 -4.73
CA LEU A 155 19.31 -21.84 -5.53
C LEU A 155 20.83 -21.96 -5.34
N ALA A 156 21.55 -22.29 -6.40
CA ALA A 156 22.96 -22.61 -6.31
C ALA A 156 23.76 -21.42 -5.75
N PRO A 157 24.76 -21.65 -4.86
CA PRO A 157 25.57 -20.58 -4.27
C PRO A 157 26.20 -19.65 -5.33
N ILE A 158 26.52 -20.21 -6.49
CA ILE A 158 27.06 -19.47 -7.64
C ILE A 158 26.07 -18.42 -8.17
N MET A 159 24.78 -18.76 -8.29
CA MET A 159 23.72 -17.83 -8.66
C MET A 159 23.48 -16.80 -7.55
N GLN A 160 23.46 -17.24 -6.29
CA GLN A 160 23.31 -16.36 -5.15
C GLN A 160 24.40 -15.28 -5.12
N SER A 161 25.65 -15.67 -5.39
CA SER A 161 26.77 -14.74 -5.43
C SER A 161 26.67 -13.74 -6.59
N ALA A 162 26.05 -14.11 -7.72
CA ALA A 162 25.87 -13.23 -8.87
C ALA A 162 24.76 -12.18 -8.69
N LEU A 163 23.85 -12.39 -7.74
CA LEU A 163 22.75 -11.46 -7.47
C LEU A 163 23.20 -10.13 -6.85
N PRO A 164 22.37 -9.07 -6.93
CA PRO A 164 22.50 -7.86 -6.12
C PRO A 164 22.55 -8.17 -4.62
N PHE A 165 23.35 -7.43 -3.86
CA PHE A 165 23.57 -7.69 -2.41
C PHE A 165 22.27 -7.75 -1.60
N ARG A 166 21.25 -6.98 -1.96
CA ARG A 166 19.92 -7.00 -1.30
C ARG A 166 19.17 -8.34 -1.45
N LEU A 167 19.62 -9.20 -2.36
CA LEU A 167 19.00 -10.48 -2.73
C LEU A 167 19.89 -11.70 -2.38
N THR A 168 21.07 -11.49 -1.78
CA THR A 168 22.04 -12.57 -1.52
C THR A 168 21.73 -13.39 -0.26
N ALA A 169 20.86 -12.92 0.63
CA ALA A 169 20.45 -13.62 1.86
C ALA A 169 18.92 -13.79 1.92
N GLU A 170 18.47 -14.85 2.60
CA GLU A 170 17.10 -15.40 2.65
C GLU A 170 15.90 -14.42 2.75
N PRO A 171 14.67 -14.87 2.34
CA PRO A 171 14.30 -16.24 1.94
C PRO A 171 13.97 -16.39 0.44
N TRP A 172 14.69 -17.30 -0.23
CA TRP A 172 14.36 -17.80 -1.57
C TRP A 172 13.54 -19.08 -1.47
N SER A 173 12.40 -19.12 -2.17
CA SER A 173 11.50 -20.27 -2.18
C SER A 173 11.43 -20.88 -3.59
N ARG A 174 11.56 -22.20 -3.69
CA ARG A 174 11.43 -22.89 -4.98
C ARG A 174 9.99 -22.82 -5.46
N GLN A 175 9.82 -22.46 -6.73
CA GLN A 175 8.53 -22.32 -7.38
C GLN A 175 8.31 -23.42 -8.43
N PRO A 176 7.05 -23.71 -8.81
CA PRO A 176 6.76 -24.61 -9.90
C PRO A 176 7.36 -24.11 -11.23
N SER A 177 7.82 -25.04 -12.06
CA SER A 177 8.23 -24.81 -13.44
C SER A 177 7.28 -25.57 -14.39
N PRO A 178 7.38 -25.39 -15.72
CA PRO A 178 6.49 -26.08 -16.65
C PRO A 178 6.58 -27.61 -16.51
N GLU A 179 5.45 -28.29 -16.66
CA GLU A 179 5.40 -29.74 -16.50
C GLU A 179 6.31 -30.44 -17.54
N GLY A 180 7.16 -31.35 -17.07
CA GLY A 180 8.12 -32.06 -17.92
C GLY A 180 9.34 -31.24 -18.35
N SER A 181 9.46 -30.00 -17.90
CA SER A 181 10.58 -29.11 -18.20
C SER A 181 11.77 -29.32 -17.25
N ALA A 182 12.98 -29.09 -17.74
CA ALA A 182 14.20 -29.08 -16.94
C ALA A 182 14.46 -27.71 -16.25
N LEU A 183 13.60 -26.72 -16.49
CA LEU A 183 13.69 -25.39 -15.92
C LEU A 183 13.47 -25.40 -14.41
N ALA A 184 14.16 -24.51 -13.71
CA ALA A 184 13.99 -24.28 -12.28
C ALA A 184 13.73 -22.79 -12.01
N MET A 185 12.85 -22.50 -11.05
CA MET A 185 12.48 -21.14 -10.67
C MET A 185 12.46 -20.99 -9.16
N TRP A 186 12.95 -19.85 -8.67
CA TRP A 186 12.90 -19.46 -7.27
C TRP A 186 12.36 -18.03 -7.15
N GLU A 187 11.58 -17.77 -6.11
CA GLU A 187 11.03 -16.45 -5.80
C GLU A 187 11.62 -15.93 -4.48
N PHE A 188 11.99 -14.66 -4.47
CA PHE A 188 12.53 -13.97 -3.31
C PHE A 188 11.42 -13.35 -2.45
N GLY A 189 11.31 -13.77 -1.20
CA GLY A 189 10.69 -13.02 -0.09
C GLY A 189 9.28 -12.46 -0.27
N SER A 190 8.57 -12.80 -1.34
CA SER A 190 7.34 -12.11 -1.71
C SER A 190 6.21 -12.45 -0.75
N ALA A 191 5.69 -11.43 -0.07
CA ALA A 191 4.38 -11.53 0.56
C ALA A 191 3.32 -11.83 -0.54
N ALA A 192 2.24 -12.52 -0.18
CA ALA A 192 1.20 -12.91 -1.13
C ALA A 192 0.55 -11.72 -1.86
N THR A 193 0.65 -10.51 -1.32
CA THR A 193 0.07 -9.29 -1.90
C THR A 193 1.11 -8.33 -2.48
N ASP A 194 2.40 -8.67 -2.47
CA ASP A 194 3.45 -7.81 -3.01
C ASP A 194 3.24 -7.60 -4.53
N PRO A 195 3.12 -6.36 -5.02
CA PRO A 195 3.06 -6.08 -6.45
C PRO A 195 4.39 -6.36 -7.18
N ASN A 196 5.52 -6.32 -6.48
CA ASN A 196 6.84 -6.47 -7.07
C ASN A 196 7.39 -7.85 -6.76
N ARG A 197 7.55 -8.66 -7.81
CA ARG A 197 8.04 -10.04 -7.68
C ARG A 197 9.43 -10.16 -8.27
N ILE A 198 10.28 -10.86 -7.56
CA ILE A 198 11.67 -11.07 -7.97
C ILE A 198 11.90 -12.57 -8.05
N PHE A 199 12.37 -13.02 -9.21
CA PHE A 199 12.62 -14.42 -9.49
C PHE A 199 14.04 -14.64 -9.98
N VAL A 200 14.55 -15.82 -9.68
CA VAL A 200 15.65 -16.41 -10.42
C VAL A 200 15.10 -17.58 -11.22
N VAL A 201 15.42 -17.63 -12.51
CA VAL A 201 15.04 -18.72 -13.41
C VAL A 201 16.31 -19.32 -14.01
N GLY A 202 16.42 -20.64 -14.00
CA GLY A 202 17.59 -21.34 -14.50
C GLY A 202 17.21 -22.48 -15.43
N ALA A 203 18.05 -22.74 -16.42
CA ALA A 203 17.89 -23.85 -17.36
C ALA A 203 19.22 -24.63 -17.49
N PRO A 204 19.22 -25.96 -17.47
CA PRO A 204 20.42 -26.73 -17.79
C PRO A 204 20.96 -26.39 -19.18
N GLY A 205 22.23 -26.72 -19.42
CA GLY A 205 22.87 -26.52 -20.72
C GLY A 205 22.03 -27.08 -21.88
N GLY A 206 21.95 -26.35 -22.98
CA GLY A 206 21.18 -26.74 -24.17
C GLY A 206 19.68 -26.41 -24.12
N HIS A 207 19.16 -25.86 -23.02
CA HIS A 207 17.74 -25.50 -22.87
C HIS A 207 17.51 -23.97 -22.90
N ALA A 208 18.46 -23.19 -23.42
CA ALA A 208 18.35 -21.72 -23.49
C ALA A 208 17.16 -21.23 -24.33
N ALA A 209 16.84 -21.92 -25.43
CA ALA A 209 15.67 -21.59 -26.24
C ALA A 209 14.34 -21.85 -25.51
N GLU A 210 14.27 -22.93 -24.72
CA GLU A 210 13.11 -23.24 -23.88
C GLU A 210 12.94 -22.18 -22.78
N LEU A 211 14.04 -21.81 -22.13
CA LEU A 211 14.08 -20.74 -21.14
C LEU A 211 13.54 -19.43 -21.73
N SER A 212 14.11 -18.97 -22.85
CA SER A 212 13.66 -17.75 -23.53
C SER A 212 12.20 -17.84 -23.95
N ALA A 213 11.75 -18.94 -24.55
CA ALA A 213 10.35 -19.10 -24.97
C ALA A 213 9.38 -19.03 -23.77
N TRP A 214 9.80 -19.49 -22.60
CA TRP A 214 8.98 -19.48 -21.40
C TRP A 214 8.94 -18.11 -20.70
N THR A 215 10.06 -17.39 -20.65
CA THR A 215 10.22 -16.15 -19.87
C THR A 215 10.18 -14.88 -20.71
N TRP A 216 10.63 -14.90 -21.97
CA TRP A 216 10.84 -13.72 -22.80
C TRP A 216 10.11 -13.77 -24.16
N SER A 217 10.57 -14.63 -25.07
CA SER A 217 10.08 -14.74 -26.44
C SER A 217 10.49 -16.07 -27.07
N ASP A 218 9.59 -16.59 -27.90
CA ASP A 218 9.81 -17.71 -28.83
C ASP A 218 10.27 -17.24 -30.23
N GLY A 219 10.67 -15.97 -30.35
CA GLY A 219 10.95 -15.27 -31.60
C GLY A 219 9.74 -14.50 -32.16
N GLY A 220 8.56 -14.67 -31.56
CA GLY A 220 7.35 -13.94 -31.91
C GLY A 220 7.04 -12.76 -30.99
N VAL A 221 5.89 -12.15 -31.24
CA VAL A 221 5.36 -11.01 -30.46
C VAL A 221 4.37 -11.44 -29.39
N ALA A 222 4.07 -12.74 -29.28
CA ALA A 222 3.18 -13.25 -28.25
C ALA A 222 3.77 -12.98 -26.85
N MET A 223 2.90 -12.82 -25.86
CA MET A 223 3.34 -12.79 -24.47
C MET A 223 3.81 -14.19 -24.06
N PRO A 224 5.01 -14.32 -23.46
CA PRO A 224 5.53 -15.62 -23.04
C PRO A 224 4.69 -16.18 -21.88
N PRO A 225 4.63 -17.53 -21.71
CA PRO A 225 3.74 -18.16 -20.74
C PRO A 225 3.94 -17.68 -19.30
N LEU A 226 5.19 -17.51 -18.84
CA LEU A 226 5.46 -17.03 -17.49
C LEU A 226 4.99 -15.59 -17.31
N ALA A 227 5.24 -14.69 -18.27
CA ALA A 227 4.76 -13.31 -18.19
C ALA A 227 3.21 -13.26 -18.17
N ARG A 228 2.55 -14.13 -18.93
CA ARG A 228 1.08 -14.24 -18.91
C ARG A 228 0.57 -14.72 -17.56
N TYR A 229 1.20 -15.73 -16.97
CA TYR A 229 0.91 -16.16 -15.60
C TYR A 229 1.04 -14.99 -14.61
N LEU A 230 2.19 -14.30 -14.64
CA LEU A 230 2.51 -13.20 -13.73
C LEU A 230 1.57 -11.99 -13.91
N MET A 231 1.09 -11.73 -15.12
CA MET A 231 0.08 -10.70 -15.38
C MET A 231 -1.23 -11.00 -14.64
N HIS A 232 -1.72 -12.24 -14.71
CA HIS A 232 -2.94 -12.64 -14.02
C HIS A 232 -2.74 -12.72 -12.51
N ALA A 233 -1.57 -13.19 -12.05
CA ALA A 233 -1.19 -13.12 -10.64
C ALA A 233 -1.17 -11.65 -10.14
N ALA A 234 -0.66 -10.71 -10.92
CA ALA A 234 -0.67 -9.29 -10.55
C ALA A 234 -2.09 -8.73 -10.37
N ARG A 235 -3.05 -9.13 -11.22
CA ARG A 235 -4.48 -8.80 -11.03
C ARG A 235 -5.04 -9.38 -9.75
N LEU A 236 -4.79 -10.66 -9.48
CA LEU A 236 -5.24 -11.34 -8.27
C LEU A 236 -4.71 -10.63 -7.01
N ARG A 237 -3.42 -10.30 -7.00
CA ARG A 237 -2.76 -9.58 -5.90
C ARG A 237 -3.27 -8.16 -5.75
N HIS A 238 -3.55 -7.48 -6.86
CA HIS A 238 -4.19 -6.15 -6.82
C HIS A 238 -5.58 -6.23 -6.17
N ALA A 239 -6.43 -7.18 -6.57
CA ALA A 239 -7.74 -7.39 -5.96
C ALA A 239 -7.62 -7.65 -4.44
N ALA A 240 -6.65 -8.47 -4.04
CA ALA A 240 -6.38 -8.72 -2.62
C ALA A 240 -5.95 -7.46 -1.86
N ARG A 241 -5.15 -6.57 -2.47
CA ARG A 241 -4.78 -5.28 -1.86
C ARG A 241 -5.97 -4.33 -1.73
N VAL A 242 -6.86 -4.29 -2.73
CA VAL A 242 -8.06 -3.44 -2.71
C VAL A 242 -9.04 -3.91 -1.62
N ILE A 243 -9.25 -5.21 -1.47
CA ILE A 243 -10.10 -5.77 -0.39
C ILE A 243 -9.43 -5.59 0.97
N GLY A 244 -8.10 -5.71 1.01
CA GLY A 244 -7.31 -5.63 2.24
C GLY A 244 -7.72 -6.67 3.28
N ASP A 245 -7.82 -6.21 4.53
CA ASP A 245 -8.29 -6.99 5.68
C ASP A 245 -9.82 -6.92 5.87
N GLY A 246 -10.53 -6.24 4.96
CA GLY A 246 -11.97 -6.00 5.02
C GLY A 246 -12.41 -4.92 6.00
N THR A 247 -11.50 -4.11 6.58
CA THR A 247 -11.84 -3.07 7.55
C THR A 247 -12.77 -2.01 6.96
N GLN A 248 -12.49 -1.52 5.75
CA GLN A 248 -13.38 -0.57 5.06
C GLN A 248 -14.80 -1.14 4.82
N LEU A 249 -14.90 -2.43 4.50
CA LEU A 249 -16.19 -3.09 4.27
C LEU A 249 -16.98 -3.26 5.58
N ARG A 250 -16.28 -3.54 6.70
CA ARG A 250 -16.88 -3.57 8.05
C ARG A 250 -17.34 -2.18 8.50
N GLU A 251 -16.54 -1.15 8.26
CA GLU A 251 -16.92 0.24 8.54
C GLU A 251 -18.18 0.64 7.78
N LEU A 252 -18.26 0.33 6.47
CA LEU A 252 -19.45 0.59 5.67
C LEU A 252 -20.68 -0.16 6.21
N GLN A 253 -20.50 -1.41 6.62
CA GLN A 253 -21.56 -2.19 7.26
C GLN A 253 -22.03 -1.53 8.56
N GLN A 254 -21.11 -1.09 9.42
CA GLN A 254 -21.43 -0.45 10.69
C GLN A 254 -22.15 0.87 10.48
N GLN A 255 -21.66 1.72 9.56
CA GLN A 255 -22.30 2.98 9.20
C GLN A 255 -23.75 2.77 8.74
N ALA A 256 -24.03 1.73 7.93
CA ALA A 256 -25.38 1.41 7.50
C ALA A 256 -26.28 0.99 8.68
N ARG A 257 -25.75 0.24 9.66
CA ARG A 257 -26.47 -0.16 10.88
C ARG A 257 -26.77 1.06 11.76
N ASP A 258 -25.78 1.91 12.01
CA ASP A 258 -25.94 3.11 12.84
C ASP A 258 -27.02 4.05 12.28
N ARG A 259 -27.14 4.14 10.95
CA ARG A 259 -28.19 4.91 10.27
C ARG A 259 -29.59 4.32 10.48
N VAL A 260 -29.70 2.99 10.44
CA VAL A 260 -30.96 2.26 10.71
C VAL A 260 -31.36 2.39 12.19
N ASP A 261 -30.41 2.25 13.11
CA ASP A 261 -30.65 2.33 14.55
C ASP A 261 -30.99 3.77 14.97
N GLY A 262 -30.28 4.75 14.44
CA GLY A 262 -30.56 6.17 14.64
C GLY A 262 -31.98 6.53 14.20
N PHE A 263 -32.47 5.96 13.09
CA PHE A 263 -33.84 6.14 12.65
C PHE A 263 -34.86 5.47 13.60
N THR A 264 -34.58 4.26 14.07
CA THR A 264 -35.45 3.55 15.02
C THR A 264 -35.65 4.35 16.31
N MET A 265 -34.58 4.97 16.82
CA MET A 265 -34.62 5.86 17.99
C MET A 265 -35.44 7.13 17.74
N LEU A 266 -35.41 7.66 16.51
CA LEU A 266 -36.18 8.84 16.14
C LEU A 266 -37.68 8.59 16.16
N VAL A 267 -38.15 7.43 15.68
CA VAL A 267 -39.58 7.06 15.69
C VAL A 267 -40.16 6.99 17.12
N ALA A 268 -39.31 6.78 18.13
CA ALA A 268 -39.71 6.67 19.53
C ALA A 268 -39.78 8.00 20.31
N ALA A 269 -39.34 9.12 19.73
CA ALA A 269 -39.22 10.42 20.41
C ALA A 269 -40.01 11.55 19.70
N PRO A 270 -40.37 12.66 20.38
CA PRO A 270 -40.91 13.85 19.71
C PRO A 270 -39.82 14.55 18.89
N ILE A 271 -39.96 14.58 17.57
CA ILE A 271 -38.89 14.90 16.61
C ILE A 271 -39.09 16.28 15.95
N THR A 272 -37.97 16.94 15.61
CA THR A 272 -37.95 18.05 14.65
C THR A 272 -37.88 17.56 13.20
N VAL A 273 -38.62 18.22 12.30
CA VAL A 273 -38.67 17.89 10.85
C VAL A 273 -37.29 17.82 10.20
N THR A 274 -36.37 18.70 10.61
CA THR A 274 -35.01 18.77 10.07
C THR A 274 -34.16 17.55 10.43
N ALA A 275 -34.29 17.02 11.65
CA ALA A 275 -33.57 15.82 12.09
C ALA A 275 -34.03 14.58 11.31
N ALA A 276 -35.34 14.43 11.11
CA ALA A 276 -35.92 13.35 10.29
C ALA A 276 -35.46 13.44 8.82
N ALA A 277 -35.51 14.63 8.21
CA ALA A 277 -35.05 14.84 6.84
C ALA A 277 -33.56 14.53 6.64
N ASN A 278 -32.71 14.84 7.62
CA ASN A 278 -31.29 14.52 7.57
C ASN A 278 -31.04 13.00 7.62
N GLN A 279 -31.78 12.25 8.46
CA GLN A 279 -31.63 10.81 8.50
C GLN A 279 -32.15 10.12 7.23
N ILE A 280 -33.25 10.60 6.64
CA ILE A 280 -33.76 10.08 5.36
C ILE A 280 -32.72 10.25 4.24
N ARG A 281 -32.08 11.43 4.15
CA ARG A 281 -30.99 11.64 3.20
C ARG A 281 -29.78 10.75 3.48
N GLY A 282 -29.43 10.56 4.75
CA GLY A 282 -28.38 9.64 5.17
C GLY A 282 -28.65 8.20 4.73
N LEU A 283 -29.87 7.70 4.93
CA LEU A 283 -30.29 6.37 4.49
C LEU A 283 -30.24 6.21 2.97
N ALA A 284 -30.72 7.20 2.21
CA ALA A 284 -30.66 7.17 0.75
C ALA A 284 -29.21 7.16 0.22
N SER A 285 -28.32 7.94 0.85
CA SER A 285 -26.88 7.93 0.52
C SER A 285 -26.24 6.58 0.84
N ALA A 286 -26.54 6.01 2.01
CA ALA A 286 -26.02 4.71 2.43
C ALA A 286 -26.46 3.61 1.46
N GLU A 287 -27.72 3.62 1.02
CA GLU A 287 -28.23 2.66 0.04
C GLU A 287 -27.46 2.72 -1.28
N LEU A 288 -27.22 3.91 -1.83
CA LEU A 288 -26.48 4.09 -3.07
C LEU A 288 -25.03 3.59 -2.96
N THR A 289 -24.36 3.92 -1.84
CA THR A 289 -23.00 3.44 -1.58
C THR A 289 -22.95 1.92 -1.47
N LEU A 290 -23.92 1.31 -0.78
CA LEU A 290 -24.00 -0.15 -0.65
C LEU A 290 -24.23 -0.83 -2.00
N ILE A 291 -25.15 -0.30 -2.83
CA ILE A 291 -25.41 -0.85 -4.17
C ILE A 291 -24.14 -0.76 -5.05
N ALA A 292 -23.46 0.38 -5.06
CA ALA A 292 -22.23 0.55 -5.83
C ALA A 292 -21.14 -0.43 -5.35
N THR A 293 -20.92 -0.50 -4.03
CA THR A 293 -19.91 -1.40 -3.45
C THR A 293 -20.22 -2.88 -3.71
N LEU A 294 -21.49 -3.28 -3.66
CA LEU A 294 -21.93 -4.64 -3.98
C LEU A 294 -21.65 -4.98 -5.46
N SER A 295 -21.88 -4.03 -6.37
CA SER A 295 -21.54 -4.18 -7.78
C SER A 295 -20.02 -4.36 -7.96
N ASP A 296 -19.22 -3.49 -7.34
CA ASP A 296 -17.75 -3.54 -7.42
C ASP A 296 -17.19 -4.87 -6.88
N LEU A 297 -17.76 -5.39 -5.79
CA LEU A 297 -17.38 -6.69 -5.24
C LEU A 297 -17.73 -7.86 -6.16
N GLN A 298 -18.86 -7.79 -6.88
CA GLN A 298 -19.24 -8.80 -7.87
C GLN A 298 -18.28 -8.80 -9.06
N ASP A 299 -17.98 -7.63 -9.61
CA ASP A 299 -17.02 -7.46 -10.70
C ASP A 299 -15.63 -7.95 -10.29
N MET A 300 -15.22 -7.66 -9.06
CA MET A 300 -13.96 -8.15 -8.51
C MET A 300 -13.94 -9.67 -8.36
N ARG A 301 -15.04 -10.29 -7.91
CA ARG A 301 -15.13 -11.76 -7.84
C ARG A 301 -14.93 -12.39 -9.21
N TYR A 302 -15.62 -11.89 -10.24
CA TYR A 302 -15.44 -12.38 -11.61
C TYR A 302 -14.00 -12.19 -12.11
N THR A 303 -13.39 -11.05 -11.79
CA THR A 303 -11.98 -10.76 -12.13
C THR A 303 -11.03 -11.79 -11.51
N VAL A 304 -11.26 -12.16 -10.25
CA VAL A 304 -10.46 -13.16 -9.52
C VAL A 304 -10.63 -14.56 -10.12
N GLU A 305 -11.87 -14.98 -10.41
CA GLU A 305 -12.17 -16.28 -11.02
C GLU A 305 -11.52 -16.40 -12.42
N ILE A 306 -11.61 -15.36 -13.23
CA ILE A 306 -10.99 -15.31 -14.57
C ILE A 306 -9.46 -15.32 -14.45
N ALA A 307 -8.89 -14.58 -13.50
CA ALA A 307 -7.45 -14.56 -13.28
C ALA A 307 -6.94 -15.95 -12.87
N GLU A 308 -7.63 -16.65 -11.97
CA GLU A 308 -7.27 -18.01 -11.56
C GLU A 308 -7.31 -18.99 -12.74
N LEU A 309 -8.38 -18.96 -13.54
CA LEU A 309 -8.49 -19.81 -14.72
C LEU A 309 -7.34 -19.55 -15.71
N ASN A 310 -7.07 -18.28 -16.00
CA ASN A 310 -6.02 -17.92 -16.95
C ASN A 310 -4.61 -18.22 -16.42
N MET A 311 -4.38 -18.12 -15.11
CA MET A 311 -3.14 -18.58 -14.48
C MET A 311 -2.93 -20.08 -14.73
N LYS A 312 -3.97 -20.92 -14.51
CA LYS A 312 -3.90 -22.37 -14.75
C LYS A 312 -3.67 -22.72 -16.23
N LEU A 313 -4.22 -21.92 -17.14
CA LEU A 313 -3.99 -22.08 -18.59
C LEU A 313 -2.57 -21.68 -19.00
N ALA A 314 -1.96 -20.69 -18.34
CA ALA A 314 -0.59 -20.25 -18.61
C ALA A 314 0.45 -21.18 -17.96
N MET A 315 0.15 -21.72 -16.78
CA MET A 315 1.02 -22.61 -16.01
C MET A 315 0.16 -23.58 -15.19
N ALA A 316 0.29 -24.88 -15.47
CA ALA A 316 -0.58 -25.91 -14.89
C ALA A 316 -0.55 -25.94 -13.35
N VAL A 317 0.64 -25.75 -12.77
CA VAL A 317 0.83 -25.67 -11.31
C VAL A 317 1.12 -24.21 -10.95
N SER A 318 0.23 -23.59 -10.17
CA SER A 318 0.40 -22.21 -9.70
C SER A 318 1.42 -22.12 -8.57
N CYS A 319 2.12 -20.98 -8.48
CA CYS A 319 2.93 -20.61 -7.31
C CYS A 319 2.09 -20.73 -6.01
N PRO A 320 2.62 -21.30 -4.92
CA PRO A 320 1.84 -21.57 -3.71
C PRO A 320 1.15 -20.34 -3.12
N ALA A 321 1.82 -19.18 -3.11
CA ALA A 321 1.24 -17.94 -2.60
C ALA A 321 0.04 -17.45 -3.43
N ASP A 322 0.14 -17.56 -4.76
CA ASP A 322 -0.93 -17.14 -5.66
C ASP A 322 -2.10 -18.14 -5.62
N HIS A 323 -1.82 -19.44 -5.48
CA HIS A 323 -2.84 -20.46 -5.28
C HIS A 323 -3.60 -20.26 -3.97
N ALA A 324 -2.90 -20.08 -2.85
CA ALA A 324 -3.52 -19.79 -1.56
C ALA A 324 -4.38 -18.52 -1.61
N LEU A 325 -3.92 -17.51 -2.33
CA LEU A 325 -4.69 -16.28 -2.53
C LEU A 325 -5.94 -16.51 -3.38
N ALA A 326 -5.84 -17.29 -4.47
CA ALA A 326 -6.97 -17.63 -5.33
C ALA A 326 -8.03 -18.46 -4.59
N GLU A 327 -7.64 -19.31 -3.64
CA GLU A 327 -8.60 -20.06 -2.82
C GLU A 327 -9.32 -19.20 -1.78
N LEU A 328 -8.58 -18.30 -1.10
CA LEU A 328 -9.11 -17.51 0.02
C LEU A 328 -9.92 -16.29 -0.43
N LEU A 329 -9.52 -15.64 -1.53
CA LEU A 329 -10.08 -14.35 -1.91
C LEU A 329 -11.56 -14.42 -2.32
N PRO A 330 -12.02 -15.40 -3.13
CA PRO A 330 -13.44 -15.55 -3.46
C PRO A 330 -14.31 -15.76 -2.22
N GLN A 331 -13.80 -16.49 -1.21
CA GLN A 331 -14.52 -16.71 0.05
C GLN A 331 -14.70 -15.39 0.81
N ARG A 332 -13.63 -14.59 0.94
CA ARG A 332 -13.68 -13.26 1.58
C ARG A 332 -14.63 -12.32 0.87
N VAL A 333 -14.59 -12.28 -0.47
CA VAL A 333 -15.52 -11.46 -1.27
C VAL A 333 -16.96 -11.93 -1.08
N GLY A 334 -17.19 -13.25 -1.08
CA GLY A 334 -18.51 -13.84 -0.86
C GLY A 334 -19.08 -13.53 0.53
N GLU A 335 -18.25 -13.54 1.58
CA GLU A 335 -18.63 -13.12 2.92
C GLU A 335 -18.99 -11.63 2.99
N ALA A 336 -18.12 -10.77 2.46
CA ALA A 336 -18.39 -9.33 2.42
C ALA A 336 -19.68 -9.00 1.66
N ASN A 337 -19.89 -9.63 0.51
CA ASN A 337 -21.11 -9.49 -0.30
C ASN A 337 -22.37 -9.85 0.52
N ARG A 338 -22.36 -10.99 1.24
CA ARG A 338 -23.48 -11.38 2.12
C ARG A 338 -23.73 -10.36 3.23
N PHE A 339 -22.68 -9.85 3.87
CA PHE A 339 -22.81 -8.89 4.96
C PHE A 339 -23.34 -7.53 4.51
N LEU A 340 -22.89 -7.04 3.36
CA LEU A 340 -23.36 -5.78 2.78
C LEU A 340 -24.76 -5.92 2.20
N GLN A 341 -25.12 -7.06 1.60
CA GLN A 341 -26.49 -7.32 1.16
C GLN A 341 -27.47 -7.29 2.34
N ALA A 342 -27.13 -7.92 3.46
CA ALA A 342 -27.96 -7.85 4.66
C ALA A 342 -28.07 -6.43 5.24
N ALA A 343 -27.06 -5.57 5.05
CA ALA A 343 -27.14 -4.15 5.42
C ALA A 343 -28.07 -3.39 4.46
N LEU A 344 -27.96 -3.64 3.16
CA LEU A 344 -28.82 -3.05 2.14
C LEU A 344 -30.29 -3.40 2.36
N ASP A 345 -30.60 -4.67 2.60
CA ASP A 345 -31.97 -5.15 2.85
C ASP A 345 -32.61 -4.42 4.06
N ARG A 346 -31.82 -4.17 5.12
CA ARG A 346 -32.28 -3.40 6.29
C ARG A 346 -32.57 -1.94 5.95
N VAL A 347 -31.66 -1.28 5.23
CA VAL A 347 -31.85 0.11 4.79
C VAL A 347 -33.09 0.23 3.90
N GLN A 348 -33.29 -0.69 2.96
CA GLN A 348 -34.46 -0.73 2.08
C GLN A 348 -35.76 -0.97 2.85
N HIS A 349 -35.74 -1.87 3.84
CA HIS A 349 -36.89 -2.12 4.69
C HIS A 349 -37.33 -0.86 5.45
N VAL A 350 -36.39 -0.15 6.08
CA VAL A 350 -36.66 1.11 6.80
C VAL A 350 -37.17 2.19 5.85
N ARG A 351 -36.57 2.34 4.66
CA ARG A 351 -37.04 3.29 3.65
C ARG A 351 -38.46 2.99 3.17
N LYS A 352 -38.81 1.72 3.04
CA LYS A 352 -40.17 1.31 2.68
C LYS A 352 -41.18 1.69 3.77
N LEU A 353 -40.87 1.39 5.04
CA LEU A 353 -41.70 1.80 6.18
C LEU A 353 -41.90 3.32 6.23
N LEU A 354 -40.83 4.08 5.97
CA LEU A 354 -40.86 5.55 5.89
C LEU A 354 -41.80 6.07 4.80
N ALA A 355 -41.75 5.46 3.60
CA ALA A 355 -42.64 5.79 2.50
C ALA A 355 -44.10 5.46 2.85
N ASP A 356 -44.34 4.29 3.45
CA ASP A 356 -45.66 3.85 3.89
C ASP A 356 -46.25 4.76 4.98
N TRP A 357 -45.40 5.36 5.83
CA TRP A 357 -45.81 6.34 6.85
C TRP A 357 -45.96 7.78 6.32
N ASN A 358 -45.76 7.99 5.01
CA ASN A 358 -45.80 9.29 4.35
C ASN A 358 -44.78 10.31 4.92
N ILE A 359 -43.71 9.82 5.56
CA ILE A 359 -42.61 10.63 6.07
C ILE A 359 -41.60 10.81 4.93
N GLY A 360 -41.95 11.68 3.98
CA GLY A 360 -41.07 12.09 2.89
C GLY A 360 -40.29 13.37 3.22
N PRO A 361 -39.24 13.72 2.45
CA PRO A 361 -38.54 15.01 2.57
C PRO A 361 -39.46 16.23 2.33
N GLN A 362 -40.67 16.02 1.80
CA GLN A 362 -41.70 17.05 1.60
C GLN A 362 -42.98 16.83 2.43
N GLY A 363 -43.02 15.85 3.35
CA GLY A 363 -44.25 15.35 3.98
C GLY A 363 -44.50 15.79 5.43
N ALA A 364 -43.95 16.92 5.89
CA ALA A 364 -44.13 17.39 7.27
C ALA A 364 -45.41 18.23 7.51
N ALA A 365 -46.45 18.04 6.70
CA ALA A 365 -47.73 18.71 6.86
C ALA A 365 -48.86 17.68 6.82
N GLY A 366 -49.20 17.11 7.98
CA GLY A 366 -50.40 16.27 8.06
C GLY A 366 -50.46 15.28 9.22
N ARG A 367 -50.35 15.76 10.47
CA ARG A 367 -51.08 15.16 11.59
C ARG A 367 -51.22 16.18 12.71
N THR A 368 -52.36 16.86 12.68
CA THR A 368 -52.92 17.63 13.79
C THR A 368 -53.91 16.69 14.47
N GLU A 369 -53.69 16.39 15.75
CA GLU A 369 -54.65 15.97 16.80
C GLU A 369 -53.83 15.30 17.92
N SER A 370 -53.42 16.03 18.95
CA SER A 370 -54.21 16.31 20.17
C SER A 370 -54.58 15.06 20.96
N VAL A 371 -53.75 14.68 21.93
CA VAL A 371 -54.22 14.23 23.25
C VAL A 371 -53.29 14.81 24.33
N LEU A 372 -53.84 15.74 25.10
CA LEU A 372 -53.36 16.17 26.41
C LEU A 372 -53.76 15.14 27.47
N ALA A 373 -52.80 14.68 28.28
CA ALA A 373 -52.93 14.22 29.67
C ALA A 373 -51.59 13.54 30.05
N GLU A 374 -50.90 13.74 31.16
CA GLU A 374 -50.98 14.56 32.36
C GLU A 374 -49.52 14.68 32.86
N ARG A 375 -49.18 15.81 33.50
CA ARG A 375 -47.86 16.01 34.12
C ARG A 375 -47.83 15.29 35.48
N GLY A 376 -46.93 14.32 35.63
CA GLY A 376 -46.42 13.80 36.91
C GLY A 376 -44.93 14.18 37.08
N PRO A 377 -44.41 14.30 38.32
CA PRO A 377 -43.16 14.97 38.60
C PRO A 377 -41.93 14.17 38.15
N SER A 378 -40.91 14.93 37.76
CA SER A 378 -39.55 14.52 37.43
C SER A 378 -38.99 13.46 38.40
N GLU A 379 -38.99 12.21 37.97
CA GLU A 379 -38.16 11.15 38.55
C GLU A 379 -36.96 10.93 37.65
N THR A 380 -35.79 11.20 38.21
CA THR A 380 -34.46 11.01 37.63
C THR A 380 -34.30 9.58 37.11
N ALA A 381 -34.24 9.42 35.80
CA ALA A 381 -33.76 8.19 35.17
C ALA A 381 -32.23 8.13 35.26
N PRO A 382 -31.64 6.95 35.55
CA PRO A 382 -30.21 6.81 35.78
C PRO A 382 -29.43 7.05 34.47
N PRO A 383 -28.15 7.48 34.53
CA PRO A 383 -27.33 7.56 33.34
C PRO A 383 -27.26 6.15 32.71
N SER A 384 -27.67 6.06 31.45
CA SER A 384 -27.23 4.96 30.59
C SER A 384 -25.71 4.91 30.70
N ARG A 385 -25.16 3.75 31.08
CA ARG A 385 -23.71 3.53 31.12
C ARG A 385 -23.17 3.64 29.70
N GLY A 386 -22.88 4.87 29.28
CA GLY A 386 -22.06 5.16 28.12
C GLY A 386 -20.63 4.72 28.41
N GLU A 387 -19.96 4.15 27.41
CA GLU A 387 -18.51 3.95 27.45
C GLU A 387 -17.86 5.29 27.85
N GLN A 388 -17.29 5.30 29.06
CA GLN A 388 -16.84 6.51 29.72
C GLN A 388 -15.59 7.06 29.02
N ALA A 389 -15.39 8.37 29.09
CA ALA A 389 -14.18 9.01 28.59
C ALA A 389 -12.98 8.59 29.46
N GLU A 390 -12.04 7.83 28.90
CA GLU A 390 -10.92 7.23 29.63
C GLU A 390 -9.67 8.12 29.60
N LEU A 391 -8.96 8.21 30.74
CA LEU A 391 -7.66 8.90 30.82
C LEU A 391 -6.59 8.07 30.10
N ARG A 392 -6.03 8.60 29.01
CA ARG A 392 -5.05 7.89 28.18
C ARG A 392 -3.89 8.79 27.81
N LEU A 393 -2.79 8.18 27.35
CA LEU A 393 -1.67 8.86 26.70
C LEU A 393 -1.90 8.81 25.18
N GLY A 394 -1.97 9.96 24.53
CA GLY A 394 -2.05 10.08 23.08
C GLY A 394 -0.81 10.75 22.53
N PHE A 395 -0.30 10.27 21.39
CA PHE A 395 0.78 10.93 20.67
C PHE A 395 0.46 11.06 19.18
N ALA A 396 1.04 12.07 18.56
CA ALA A 396 0.92 12.36 17.15
C ALA A 396 2.31 12.54 16.55
N VAL A 397 2.48 12.11 15.31
CA VAL A 397 3.71 12.28 14.54
C VAL A 397 3.35 12.71 13.13
N ASP A 398 4.12 13.63 12.56
CA ASP A 398 4.05 13.97 11.14
C ASP A 398 5.45 14.08 10.52
N ILE A 399 5.49 14.03 9.19
CA ILE A 399 6.71 14.16 8.39
C ILE A 399 6.91 15.61 7.99
N ALA A 400 8.03 16.20 8.37
CA ALA A 400 8.39 17.55 7.97
C ALA A 400 8.76 17.64 6.48
N GLY A 401 8.36 18.73 5.83
CA GLY A 401 8.66 18.96 4.41
C GLY A 401 7.96 17.98 3.48
N TYR A 402 6.72 17.59 3.82
CA TYR A 402 5.90 16.56 3.13
C TYR A 402 5.56 16.82 1.65
N ARG A 403 6.13 17.85 1.01
CA ARG A 403 6.01 18.09 -0.43
C ARG A 403 6.93 17.14 -1.19
N ARG A 404 6.47 15.91 -1.39
CA ARG A 404 7.16 14.83 -2.09
C ARG A 404 6.35 14.37 -3.29
N CYS A 405 6.98 13.70 -4.25
CA CYS A 405 6.24 12.95 -5.28
C CYS A 405 5.48 11.77 -4.62
N ALA A 406 4.36 11.34 -5.19
CA ALA A 406 3.51 10.30 -4.61
C ALA A 406 4.24 8.98 -4.23
N PRO A 407 5.24 8.48 -4.99
CA PRO A 407 6.03 7.31 -4.58
C PRO A 407 6.84 7.55 -3.30
N ALA A 408 7.55 8.68 -3.22
CA ALA A 408 8.33 9.06 -2.04
C ALA A 408 7.44 9.46 -0.86
N GLN A 409 6.16 9.77 -1.11
CA GLN A 409 5.13 9.97 -0.11
C GLN A 409 4.63 8.63 0.45
N ASN A 410 4.36 7.64 -0.40
CA ASN A 410 3.95 6.29 -0.01
C ASN A 410 5.05 5.54 0.73
N ASP A 411 6.31 5.63 0.27
CA ASP A 411 7.45 5.04 0.97
C ASP A 411 7.64 5.67 2.35
N ALA A 412 7.59 7.00 2.43
CA ALA A 412 7.68 7.73 3.69
C ALA A 412 6.53 7.39 4.65
N GLN A 413 5.29 7.23 4.15
CA GLN A 413 4.16 6.75 4.94
C GLN A 413 4.35 5.31 5.42
N HIS A 414 4.86 4.42 4.57
CA HIS A 414 5.10 3.02 4.92
C HIS A 414 6.18 2.91 6.00
N ARG A 415 7.28 3.65 5.84
CA ARG A 415 8.37 3.74 6.82
C ARG A 415 7.90 4.35 8.13
N LEU A 416 7.10 5.41 8.08
CA LEU A 416 6.48 5.99 9.27
C LEU A 416 5.61 4.95 10.00
N ALA A 417 4.75 4.23 9.28
CA ALA A 417 3.90 3.19 9.86
C ALA A 417 4.71 2.04 10.48
N ALA A 418 5.78 1.59 9.81
CA ALA A 418 6.68 0.56 10.32
C ALA A 418 7.43 1.03 11.58
N LEU A 419 7.90 2.27 11.58
CA LEU A 419 8.57 2.92 12.71
C LEU A 419 7.63 3.01 13.91
N ILE A 420 6.40 3.52 13.73
CA ILE A 420 5.43 3.60 14.83
C ILE A 420 5.01 2.22 15.31
N ARG A 421 4.87 1.22 14.44
CA ARG A 421 4.58 -0.17 14.85
C ARG A 421 5.71 -0.72 15.73
N ALA A 422 6.97 -0.47 15.39
CA ALA A 422 8.10 -0.88 16.21
C ALA A 422 8.14 -0.17 17.58
N VAL A 423 7.76 1.11 17.62
CA VAL A 423 7.65 1.91 18.85
C VAL A 423 6.58 1.35 19.78
N VAL A 424 5.36 1.15 19.25
CA VAL A 424 4.22 0.66 20.02
C VAL A 424 4.45 -0.77 20.53
N ARG A 425 5.11 -1.62 19.73
CA ARG A 425 5.57 -2.94 20.17
C ARG A 425 6.59 -2.88 21.31
N THR A 426 7.47 -1.88 21.32
CA THR A 426 8.42 -1.68 22.44
C THR A 426 7.71 -1.25 23.72
N LEU A 427 6.55 -0.56 23.59
CA LEU A 427 5.66 -0.23 24.70
C LEU A 427 4.80 -1.43 25.17
N GLY A 428 4.93 -2.59 24.53
CA GLY A 428 4.23 -3.82 24.91
C GLY A 428 2.85 -4.01 24.28
N PHE A 429 2.53 -3.25 23.23
CA PHE A 429 1.23 -3.32 22.57
C PHE A 429 1.34 -3.61 21.08
N ASP A 430 0.24 -4.06 20.47
CA ASP A 430 0.12 -4.15 19.01
C ASP A 430 -0.53 -2.87 18.46
N LEU A 431 0.10 -2.27 17.43
CA LEU A 431 -0.43 -1.08 16.78
C LEU A 431 -1.77 -1.37 16.07
N ASP A 432 -2.01 -2.61 15.66
CA ASP A 432 -3.24 -3.00 14.96
C ASP A 432 -4.40 -3.27 15.95
N GLU A 433 -4.13 -3.32 17.25
CA GLU A 433 -5.13 -3.43 18.33
C GLU A 433 -5.33 -2.11 19.12
N ILE A 434 -4.60 -1.05 18.75
CA ILE A 434 -4.68 0.27 19.40
C ILE A 434 -5.42 1.27 18.51
N ASP A 435 -6.22 2.13 19.14
CA ASP A 435 -6.85 3.27 18.47
C ASP A 435 -5.82 4.18 17.79
N ARG A 436 -5.94 4.31 16.47
CA ARG A 436 -5.06 5.14 15.64
C ARG A 436 -5.82 5.83 14.51
N GLU A 437 -5.34 7.01 14.13
CA GLU A 437 -5.90 7.81 13.05
C GLU A 437 -4.78 8.33 12.14
N GLY A 438 -4.82 7.96 10.86
CA GLY A 438 -3.88 8.48 9.85
C GLY A 438 -4.30 9.88 9.37
N THR A 439 -3.34 10.78 9.16
CA THR A 439 -3.58 12.15 8.66
C THR A 439 -3.02 12.39 7.26
N GLY A 440 -2.57 11.33 6.58
CA GLY A 440 -1.85 11.41 5.31
C GLY A 440 -0.36 11.55 5.54
N ASP A 441 0.10 12.66 6.10
CA ASP A 441 1.50 12.94 6.42
C ASP A 441 1.96 12.48 7.81
N GLY A 442 1.03 11.90 8.56
CA GLY A 442 1.23 11.60 9.96
C GLY A 442 0.30 10.53 10.49
N LEU A 443 0.49 10.23 11.77
CA LEU A 443 -0.25 9.22 12.50
C LEU A 443 -0.51 9.72 13.93
N ARG A 444 -1.74 9.55 14.40
CA ARG A 444 -2.15 9.75 15.80
C ARG A 444 -2.43 8.40 16.42
N VAL A 445 -1.92 8.17 17.62
CA VAL A 445 -2.04 6.91 18.37
C VAL A 445 -2.48 7.22 19.79
N PHE A 446 -3.48 6.49 20.29
CA PHE A 446 -3.98 6.63 21.65
C PHE A 446 -3.73 5.33 22.40
N LEU A 447 -2.78 5.31 23.32
CA LEU A 447 -2.41 4.10 24.05
C LEU A 447 -3.54 3.65 25.00
N PRO A 448 -3.69 2.35 25.29
CA PRO A 448 -4.73 1.84 26.19
C PRO A 448 -4.71 2.55 27.56
N SER A 449 -5.86 2.62 28.24
CA SER A 449 -5.98 3.22 29.58
C SER A 449 -5.17 2.48 30.66
N THR A 450 -4.75 1.25 30.37
CA THR A 450 -3.81 0.45 31.20
C THR A 450 -2.35 0.88 31.09
N THR A 451 -2.03 1.87 30.25
CA THR A 451 -0.64 2.33 30.02
C THR A 451 -0.10 3.08 31.23
N GLU A 452 1.05 2.64 31.74
CA GLU A 452 1.79 3.38 32.76
C GLU A 452 2.51 4.60 32.17
N ILE A 453 1.90 5.78 32.32
CA ILE A 453 2.34 7.04 31.69
C ILE A 453 3.79 7.41 32.02
N HIS A 454 4.23 7.20 33.28
CA HIS A 454 5.58 7.54 33.75
C HIS A 454 6.68 6.74 33.03
N THR A 455 6.38 5.49 32.67
CA THR A 455 7.32 4.58 31.99
C THR A 455 7.18 4.72 30.47
N ALA A 456 5.97 4.98 29.98
CA ALA A 456 5.68 5.04 28.55
C ALA A 456 6.35 6.22 27.85
N LEU A 457 6.40 7.41 28.46
CA LEU A 457 6.96 8.60 27.81
C LEU A 457 8.48 8.47 27.52
N PRO A 458 9.35 8.06 28.47
CA PRO A 458 10.76 7.81 28.18
C PRO A 458 10.99 6.76 27.09
N ILE A 459 10.24 5.65 27.14
CA ILE A 459 10.34 4.58 26.13
C ILE A 459 9.92 5.10 24.77
N LEU A 460 8.83 5.87 24.69
CA LEU A 460 8.33 6.48 23.45
C LEU A 460 9.39 7.39 22.82
N LEU A 461 9.96 8.32 23.60
CA LEU A 461 10.97 9.27 23.11
C LEU A 461 12.25 8.58 22.64
N GLY A 462 12.83 7.72 23.48
CA GLY A 462 14.06 6.99 23.15
C GLY A 462 13.86 6.07 21.95
N THR A 463 12.74 5.35 21.92
CA THR A 463 12.46 4.42 20.82
C THR A 463 12.18 5.12 19.51
N LEU A 464 11.43 6.22 19.50
CA LEU A 464 11.21 7.02 18.29
C LEU A 464 12.55 7.52 17.72
N ARG A 465 13.41 8.08 18.56
CA ARG A 465 14.73 8.57 18.15
C ARG A 465 15.57 7.46 17.54
N ASP A 466 15.81 6.38 18.30
CA ASP A 466 16.75 5.33 17.91
C ASP A 466 16.29 4.61 16.63
N ARG A 467 14.97 4.43 16.47
CA ARG A 467 14.41 3.74 15.30
C ARG A 467 14.40 4.64 14.08
N LEU A 468 14.15 5.93 14.26
CA LEU A 468 14.25 6.91 13.16
C LEU A 468 15.70 7.04 12.67
N GLU A 469 16.67 7.11 13.59
CA GLU A 469 18.08 7.15 13.23
C GLU A 469 18.49 5.91 12.43
N LEU A 470 18.10 4.71 12.91
CA LEU A 470 18.38 3.46 12.23
C LEU A 470 17.69 3.37 10.85
N ASP A 471 16.47 3.86 10.73
CA ASP A 471 15.73 3.91 9.46
C ASP A 471 16.40 4.86 8.46
N ASN A 472 16.80 6.06 8.91
CA ASN A 472 17.52 7.04 8.08
C ASN A 472 18.90 6.53 7.62
N GLN A 473 19.60 5.75 8.44
CA GLN A 473 20.86 5.12 8.03
C GLN A 473 20.69 4.06 6.94
N ARG A 474 19.51 3.44 6.85
CA ARG A 474 19.18 2.36 5.90
C ARG A 474 18.52 2.85 4.62
N SER A 475 18.03 4.08 4.62
CA SER A 475 17.17 4.63 3.57
C SER A 475 17.89 5.70 2.76
N HIS A 476 17.51 5.83 1.49
CA HIS A 476 18.11 6.83 0.59
C HIS A 476 17.61 8.25 0.85
N ASP A 477 16.40 8.40 1.39
CA ASP A 477 15.82 9.67 1.80
C ASP A 477 15.69 9.77 3.32
N ARG A 478 16.14 10.91 3.83
CA ARG A 478 16.10 11.24 5.25
C ARG A 478 14.69 11.66 5.65
N LEU A 479 14.11 10.96 6.62
CA LEU A 479 12.88 11.34 7.31
C LEU A 479 13.21 12.26 8.48
N ARG A 480 12.48 13.37 8.55
CA ARG A 480 12.51 14.31 9.67
C ARG A 480 11.10 14.42 10.21
N LEU A 481 10.91 14.17 11.49
CA LEU A 481 9.62 14.05 12.12
C LEU A 481 9.39 15.17 13.14
N ARG A 482 8.16 15.65 13.20
CA ARG A 482 7.65 16.40 14.35
C ARG A 482 6.70 15.50 15.11
N ALA A 483 6.79 15.54 16.42
CA ALA A 483 6.00 14.70 17.28
C ALA A 483 5.41 15.50 18.45
N SER A 484 4.25 15.08 18.92
CA SER A 484 3.69 15.62 20.15
C SER A 484 2.99 14.55 20.99
N ALA A 485 2.87 14.77 22.29
CA ALA A 485 2.07 13.90 23.16
C ALA A 485 1.30 14.66 24.25
N VAL A 486 0.15 14.11 24.60
CA VAL A 486 -0.79 14.63 25.59
C VAL A 486 -1.31 13.50 26.47
N VAL A 487 -1.72 13.84 27.68
CA VAL A 487 -2.50 12.95 28.53
C VAL A 487 -3.84 13.61 28.85
N GLY A 488 -4.92 12.86 28.72
CA GLY A 488 -6.25 13.40 28.97
C GLY A 488 -7.36 12.38 28.76
N SER A 489 -8.59 12.82 29.01
CA SER A 489 -9.79 11.99 28.85
C SER A 489 -10.24 12.02 27.38
N PHE A 490 -10.25 10.87 26.72
CA PHE A 490 -10.63 10.74 25.32
C PHE A 490 -11.99 10.03 25.20
N GLY A 491 -12.97 10.70 24.61
CA GLY A 491 -14.28 10.11 24.29
C GLY A 491 -14.32 9.52 22.87
N PRO A 492 -15.26 8.59 22.57
CA PRO A 492 -15.50 8.16 21.20
C PRO A 492 -16.11 9.30 20.35
N GLY A 493 -15.85 9.33 19.06
CA GLY A 493 -16.44 10.30 18.13
C GLY A 493 -16.51 9.80 16.69
N GLU A 494 -17.38 10.42 15.90
CA GLU A 494 -17.76 9.96 14.54
C GLU A 494 -16.62 9.97 13.50
N ILE A 495 -15.47 10.60 13.78
CA ILE A 495 -14.29 10.68 12.88
C ILE A 495 -12.97 10.44 13.66
N GLY A 496 -13.05 9.76 14.81
CA GLY A 496 -11.91 9.56 15.70
C GLY A 496 -12.22 9.84 17.17
N ARG A 497 -11.19 9.87 18.02
CA ARG A 497 -11.34 10.28 19.42
C ARG A 497 -11.73 11.76 19.50
N THR A 498 -12.63 12.10 20.41
CA THR A 498 -13.06 13.47 20.66
C THR A 498 -12.70 13.89 22.08
N GLY A 499 -12.42 15.17 22.26
CA GLY A 499 -12.07 15.76 23.54
C GLY A 499 -11.04 16.88 23.41
N GLU A 500 -10.99 17.75 24.43
CA GLU A 500 -9.96 18.80 24.55
C GLU A 500 -8.52 18.29 24.33
N PRO A 501 -8.13 17.09 24.80
CA PRO A 501 -6.77 16.58 24.61
C PRO A 501 -6.41 16.34 23.13
N VAL A 502 -7.37 15.95 22.28
CA VAL A 502 -7.11 15.74 20.83
C VAL A 502 -6.79 17.05 20.14
N LEU A 503 -7.53 18.11 20.49
CA LEU A 503 -7.27 19.45 19.98
C LEU A 503 -5.90 19.96 20.46
N GLU A 504 -5.60 19.77 21.75
CA GLU A 504 -4.31 20.12 22.33
C GLU A 504 -3.15 19.39 21.64
N LEU A 505 -3.30 18.09 21.36
CA LEU A 505 -2.32 17.29 20.63
C LEU A 505 -2.01 17.89 19.25
N ILE A 506 -3.06 18.21 18.47
CA ILE A 506 -2.90 18.84 17.16
C ILE A 506 -2.27 20.23 17.28
N ARG A 507 -2.66 21.04 18.27
CA ARG A 507 -2.10 22.39 18.47
C ARG A 507 -0.62 22.38 18.85
N LEU A 508 -0.17 21.38 19.60
CA LEU A 508 1.25 21.21 19.93
C LEU A 508 2.05 20.77 18.69
N LEU A 509 1.52 19.82 17.91
CA LEU A 509 2.16 19.37 16.67
C LEU A 509 2.32 20.49 15.63
N ASP A 510 1.29 21.32 15.49
CA ASP A 510 1.26 22.46 14.56
C ASP A 510 1.91 23.74 15.13
N SER A 511 2.56 23.66 16.29
CA SER A 511 3.05 24.84 17.00
C SER A 511 4.28 25.45 16.33
N ALA A 512 4.31 26.78 16.24
CA ALA A 512 5.47 27.51 15.71
C ALA A 512 6.79 27.16 16.43
N PRO A 513 6.84 26.99 17.77
CA PRO A 513 8.07 26.57 18.44
C PRO A 513 8.57 25.18 18.02
N LEU A 514 7.68 24.22 17.74
CA LEU A 514 8.08 22.89 17.27
C LEU A 514 8.59 22.92 15.82
N TYR A 515 7.94 23.70 14.95
CA TYR A 515 8.43 23.96 13.60
C TYR A 515 9.81 24.64 13.58
N GLN A 516 10.00 25.65 14.44
CA GLN A 516 11.28 26.37 14.55
C GLN A 516 12.39 25.47 15.05
N ALA A 517 12.15 24.68 16.11
CA ALA A 517 13.13 23.74 16.64
C ALA A 517 13.67 22.79 15.55
N LEU A 518 12.80 22.28 14.68
CA LEU A 518 13.23 21.37 13.62
C LEU A 518 13.95 22.14 12.51
N ASN A 519 13.53 23.34 12.16
CA ASN A 519 14.19 24.12 11.12
C ASN A 519 15.58 24.65 11.54
N ASP A 520 15.72 25.04 12.81
CA ASP A 520 16.97 25.59 13.35
C ASP A 520 18.04 24.50 13.54
N ASN A 521 17.62 23.24 13.71
CA ASN A 521 18.51 22.09 13.89
C ASN A 521 18.51 21.18 12.65
N ALA A 522 19.31 21.52 11.64
CA ALA A 522 19.40 20.74 10.38
C ALA A 522 19.82 19.27 10.59
N ASP A 523 20.59 18.97 11.64
CA ASP A 523 21.04 17.62 11.99
C ASP A 523 20.02 16.85 12.85
N SER A 524 18.92 17.49 13.24
CA SER A 524 17.84 16.84 13.99
C SER A 524 16.87 16.11 13.08
N ASP A 525 16.70 14.81 13.33
CA ASP A 525 15.71 13.96 12.68
C ASP A 525 14.35 13.98 13.39
N LEU A 526 14.31 14.30 14.68
CA LEU A 526 13.10 14.28 15.49
C LEU A 526 13.07 15.47 16.46
N GLU A 527 12.00 16.24 16.40
CA GLU A 527 11.62 17.19 17.44
C GLU A 527 10.30 16.76 18.09
N PHE A 528 10.21 16.87 19.42
CA PHE A 528 9.09 16.33 20.19
C PHE A 528 8.58 17.36 21.19
N MET A 529 7.26 17.55 21.30
CA MET A 529 6.65 18.43 22.29
C MET A 529 5.57 17.76 23.12
N ILE A 530 5.57 17.96 24.44
CA ILE A 530 4.51 17.45 25.33
C ILE A 530 3.66 18.57 25.92
N SER A 531 2.41 18.26 26.27
CA SER A 531 1.54 19.16 27.03
C SER A 531 2.07 19.41 28.45
N GLY A 532 1.71 20.56 29.04
CA GLY A 532 1.99 20.85 30.45
C GLY A 532 1.51 19.75 31.41
N ARG A 533 0.29 19.24 31.21
CA ARG A 533 -0.26 18.16 32.04
C ARG A 533 0.53 16.86 31.92
N LEU A 534 1.01 16.50 30.73
CA LEU A 534 1.85 15.32 30.55
C LEU A 534 3.23 15.52 31.20
N HIS A 535 3.79 16.73 31.12
CA HIS A 535 5.03 17.05 31.82
C HIS A 535 4.87 16.93 33.35
N GLU A 536 3.80 17.50 33.92
CA GLU A 536 3.51 17.43 35.36
C GLU A 536 3.36 15.99 35.88
N ILE A 537 2.75 15.11 35.07
CA ILE A 537 2.56 13.70 35.44
C ILE A 537 3.84 12.91 35.19
N ALA A 538 4.39 12.96 33.98
CA ALA A 538 5.46 12.05 33.57
C ALA A 538 6.87 12.51 33.96
N VAL A 539 7.08 13.78 34.33
CA VAL A 539 8.41 14.34 34.64
C VAL A 539 8.50 14.81 36.11
N PRO A 540 8.58 13.89 37.09
CA PRO A 540 8.85 14.25 38.48
C PRO A 540 10.34 14.62 38.69
N PRO A 541 10.68 15.36 39.77
CA PRO A 541 12.04 15.85 40.01
C PRO A 541 13.12 14.78 40.27
N GLU A 542 12.76 13.51 40.48
CA GLU A 542 13.67 12.47 41.00
C GLU A 542 13.50 11.08 40.33
N HIS A 543 13.24 11.01 39.02
CA HIS A 543 13.09 9.72 38.31
C HIS A 543 14.38 9.30 37.55
N PRO A 544 15.02 8.15 37.88
CA PRO A 544 16.31 7.73 37.29
C PRO A 544 16.30 7.55 35.76
N LEU A 545 15.15 7.21 35.17
CA LEU A 545 14.98 7.08 33.71
C LEU A 545 14.83 8.43 32.97
N LEU A 546 14.77 9.56 33.68
CA LEU A 546 14.57 10.90 33.13
C LEU A 546 15.79 11.83 33.27
N ASP A 547 16.88 11.39 33.91
CA ASP A 547 18.13 12.16 33.98
C ASP A 547 18.69 12.52 32.58
N SER A 548 18.25 11.79 31.54
CA SER A 548 18.60 11.97 30.13
C SER A 548 17.52 12.67 29.28
N VAL A 549 16.37 13.05 29.85
CA VAL A 549 15.24 13.66 29.12
C VAL A 549 14.97 15.05 29.68
N ARG A 550 15.42 16.08 28.96
CA ARG A 550 15.24 17.50 29.35
C ARG A 550 14.16 18.14 28.51
N PHE A 551 13.41 19.09 29.10
CA PHE A 551 12.41 19.85 28.37
C PHE A 551 12.58 21.35 28.56
N ASP A 552 12.40 22.12 27.49
CA ASP A 552 12.29 23.58 27.53
C ASP A 552 10.82 24.00 27.48
N ARG A 553 10.44 24.95 28.34
CA ARG A 553 9.08 25.49 28.33
C ARG A 553 8.94 26.49 27.18
N ARG A 554 8.01 26.22 26.26
CA ARG A 554 7.68 27.06 25.10
C ARG A 554 6.22 27.48 25.13
N ARG A 555 5.95 28.76 24.89
CA ARG A 555 4.58 29.28 24.76
C ARG A 555 4.01 28.89 23.40
N VAL A 556 2.88 28.19 23.36
CA VAL A 556 2.21 27.77 22.12
C VAL A 556 0.95 28.60 21.92
N ARG A 557 0.96 29.42 20.86
CA ARG A 557 -0.16 30.31 20.48
C ARG A 557 -0.70 29.95 19.11
N THR A 558 -1.95 29.50 19.06
CA THR A 558 -2.70 29.26 17.82
C THR A 558 -4.15 29.73 18.00
N LYS A 559 -4.99 29.68 16.94
CA LYS A 559 -6.39 30.14 17.00
C LYS A 559 -7.12 29.49 18.19
N ASN A 560 -7.45 30.29 19.21
CA ASN A 560 -8.11 29.91 20.45
C ASN A 560 -7.34 28.91 21.36
N TYR A 561 -6.00 28.86 21.27
CA TYR A 561 -5.14 28.06 22.17
C TYR A 561 -3.92 28.90 22.58
N ASP A 562 -3.76 29.15 23.89
CA ASP A 562 -2.63 29.86 24.50
C ASP A 562 -2.23 29.15 25.79
N LYS A 563 -1.45 28.07 25.66
CA LYS A 563 -0.91 27.27 26.77
C LYS A 563 0.59 27.08 26.57
N ASP A 564 1.25 26.53 27.58
CA ASP A 564 2.65 26.14 27.48
C ASP A 564 2.79 24.69 27.02
N GLY A 565 3.69 24.47 26.06
CA GLY A 565 4.21 23.17 25.68
C GLY A 565 5.65 23.00 26.17
N TRP A 566 6.07 21.76 26.32
CA TRP A 566 7.42 21.41 26.75
C TRP A 566 8.14 20.72 25.60
N LEU A 567 9.09 21.43 24.98
CA LEU A 567 9.90 20.93 23.87
C LEU A 567 11.04 20.07 24.42
N TRP A 568 11.17 18.86 23.90
CA TRP A 568 12.25 17.96 24.29
C TRP A 568 13.60 18.50 23.79
N ILE A 569 14.58 18.58 24.70
CA ILE A 569 15.96 18.97 24.43
C ILE A 569 16.85 17.75 24.63
N ARG A 570 17.76 17.54 23.69
CA ARG A 570 18.73 16.44 23.70
C ARG A 570 19.90 16.72 24.64
#